data_AF-A0A835QTV1-F1
#
_entry.id   AF-A0A835QTV1-F1
#
_cell.length_a   1.000
_cell.length_b   1.000
_cell.length_c   1.000
_cell.angle_alpha   90.00
_cell.angle_beta   90.00
_cell.angle_gamma   90.00
#
_symmetry.space_group_name_H-M   'P 1'
#
loop_
_entity.id
_entity.type
_entity.pdbx_description
1 polymer ?
#
loop_
_entity_poly.entity_id
_entity_poly.type
_entity_poly.pdbx_seq_one_letter_code
_entity_poly.pdbx_strand_id
1 'polypeptide(L)'
;MSAESPTCNTGVGCIWQFNFSEFDVQWDISAADSIQLLRQSGMDFEKNRERGIDAVQFGELLMSSGIVLNEDVHWVTFHSGYDFGYLIKLLTCKNLPENMSGFFGLIKLYFPTLYDVKHLMKFSNSLHGGLNKLAELLDVQRVGICHQAGSDSLLTSRAFRKLKESYFNGSTVKYAGVLYGLGVENGQNAVSH
;
A
#
# COMPACT_ATOMS: atom_id res chain seq x y z
N MET A 1 15.07 -15.03 9.78
CA MET A 1 14.67 -14.02 10.78
C MET A 1 13.21 -13.68 10.53
N SER A 2 12.33 -14.00 11.47
CA SER A 2 10.94 -13.55 11.47
C SER A 2 10.93 -12.04 11.65
N ALA A 3 10.55 -11.29 10.62
CA ALA A 3 10.38 -9.84 10.74
C ALA A 3 9.15 -9.59 11.62
N GLU A 4 9.38 -9.28 12.89
CA GLU A 4 8.35 -8.76 13.79
C GLU A 4 8.00 -7.33 13.36
N SER A 5 6.74 -6.94 13.56
CA SER A 5 6.32 -5.55 13.30
C SER A 5 7.13 -4.60 14.21
N PRO A 6 7.55 -3.43 13.71
CA PRO A 6 8.28 -2.46 14.52
C PRO A 6 7.49 -2.16 15.79
N THR A 7 8.14 -2.09 16.96
CA THR A 7 7.43 -2.05 18.24
C THR A 7 7.25 -0.65 18.82
N CYS A 8 7.75 0.40 18.16
CA CYS A 8 7.64 1.78 18.63
C CYS A 8 8.07 2.01 20.10
N ASN A 9 9.05 1.24 20.59
CA ASN A 9 9.45 1.23 22.00
C ASN A 9 8.35 0.78 22.98
N THR A 10 7.27 0.16 22.50
CA THR A 10 6.16 -0.36 23.31
C THR A 10 6.23 -1.88 23.55
N GLY A 11 7.16 -2.58 22.90
CA GLY A 11 7.23 -4.05 22.93
C GLY A 11 6.12 -4.77 22.14
N VAL A 12 5.22 -4.02 21.49
CA VAL A 12 4.14 -4.54 20.64
C VAL A 12 4.22 -3.88 19.29
N GLY A 13 3.96 -4.65 18.21
CA GLY A 13 3.94 -4.13 16.84
C GLY A 13 3.05 -2.89 16.70
N CYS A 14 3.55 -1.83 16.09
CA CYS A 14 2.87 -0.57 15.90
C CYS A 14 2.44 -0.32 14.46
N ILE A 15 1.32 0.37 14.32
CA ILE A 15 0.69 0.77 13.07
C ILE A 15 0.24 2.20 13.22
N TRP A 16 0.50 3.02 12.21
CA TRP A 16 0.06 4.40 12.16
C TRP A 16 -1.00 4.58 11.10
N GLN A 17 -1.98 5.41 11.41
CA GLN A 17 -2.94 5.93 10.45
C GLN A 17 -2.86 7.45 10.46
N PHE A 18 -2.46 8.00 9.32
CA PHE A 18 -2.40 9.44 9.10
C PHE A 18 -3.71 9.90 8.48
N ASN A 19 -4.35 10.89 9.10
CA ASN A 19 -5.57 11.50 8.60
C ASN A 19 -5.25 12.93 8.16
N PHE A 20 -5.53 13.25 6.90
CA PHE A 20 -5.16 14.51 6.26
C PHE A 20 -6.28 15.54 6.35
N SER A 21 -5.91 16.82 6.47
CA SER A 21 -6.86 17.94 6.65
C SER A 21 -7.39 18.52 5.34
N GLU A 22 -6.75 18.21 4.21
CA GLU A 22 -6.99 18.89 2.92
C GLU A 22 -8.30 18.47 2.26
N PHE A 23 -8.92 17.36 2.67
CA PHE A 23 -10.12 16.84 2.03
C PHE A 23 -11.39 17.42 2.65
N ASP A 24 -12.19 18.10 1.84
CA ASP A 24 -13.51 18.62 2.20
C ASP A 24 -14.61 18.00 1.33
N VAL A 25 -15.50 17.23 1.97
CA VAL A 25 -16.63 16.55 1.32
C VAL A 25 -17.56 17.52 0.57
N GLN A 26 -17.63 18.79 0.97
CA GLN A 26 -18.51 19.77 0.34
C GLN A 26 -17.94 20.36 -0.95
N TRP A 27 -16.62 20.47 -1.04
CA TRP A 27 -15.95 21.23 -2.10
C TRP A 27 -15.14 20.34 -3.04
N ASP A 28 -14.58 19.23 -2.55
CA ASP A 28 -13.74 18.36 -3.33
C ASP A 28 -14.52 17.36 -4.16
N ILE A 29 -13.99 17.11 -5.35
CA ILE A 29 -14.52 16.08 -6.25
C ILE A 29 -14.37 14.73 -5.57
N SER A 30 -15.50 14.03 -5.42
CA SER A 30 -15.56 12.72 -4.80
C SER A 30 -16.68 11.87 -5.38
N ALA A 31 -16.52 10.55 -5.24
CA ALA A 31 -17.59 9.61 -5.55
C ALA A 31 -18.49 9.43 -4.32
N ALA A 32 -19.78 9.72 -4.46
CA ALA A 32 -20.75 9.68 -3.35
C ALA A 32 -20.76 8.32 -2.63
N ASP A 33 -20.73 7.21 -3.39
CA ASP A 33 -20.67 5.85 -2.85
C ASP A 33 -19.41 5.60 -2.01
N SER A 34 -18.27 6.18 -2.42
CA SER A 34 -17.01 6.08 -1.67
C SER A 34 -17.08 6.88 -0.36
N ILE A 35 -17.67 8.08 -0.37
CA ILE A 35 -17.89 8.86 0.85
C ILE A 35 -18.77 8.10 1.83
N GLN A 36 -19.88 7.52 1.34
CA GLN A 36 -20.78 6.75 2.19
C GLN A 36 -20.09 5.52 2.79
N LEU A 37 -19.35 4.77 1.98
CA LEU A 37 -18.58 3.62 2.44
C LEU A 37 -17.57 4.01 3.54
N LEU A 38 -16.82 5.10 3.33
CA LEU A 38 -15.83 5.58 4.29
C LEU A 38 -16.49 6.04 5.60
N ARG A 39 -17.62 6.75 5.54
CA ARG A 39 -18.41 7.11 6.74
C ARG A 39 -18.86 5.87 7.50
N GLN A 40 -19.40 4.88 6.82
CA GLN A 40 -19.80 3.60 7.43
C GLN A 40 -18.61 2.84 8.02
N SER A 41 -17.42 3.07 7.48
CA SER A 41 -16.16 2.51 7.97
C SER A 41 -15.52 3.35 9.09
N GLY A 42 -16.23 4.34 9.63
CA GLY A 42 -15.81 5.15 10.77
C GLY A 42 -14.92 6.35 10.43
N MET A 43 -14.89 6.79 9.16
CA MET A 43 -14.21 8.01 8.78
C MET A 43 -14.99 9.25 9.23
N ASP A 44 -14.33 10.09 10.03
CA ASP A 44 -14.84 11.37 10.50
C ASP A 44 -14.19 12.51 9.69
N PHE A 45 -14.88 12.91 8.62
CA PHE A 45 -14.38 13.93 7.69
C PHE A 45 -14.29 15.32 8.32
N GLU A 46 -15.19 15.66 9.24
CA GLU A 46 -15.16 16.96 9.92
C GLU A 46 -13.96 17.03 10.86
N LYS A 47 -13.73 15.98 11.65
CA LYS A 47 -12.54 15.87 12.49
C LYS A 47 -11.25 15.87 11.68
N ASN A 48 -11.23 15.19 10.53
CA ASN A 48 -10.06 15.20 9.65
C ASN A 48 -9.77 16.62 9.14
N ARG A 49 -10.78 17.36 8.70
CA ARG A 49 -10.60 18.75 8.25
C ARG A 49 -10.10 19.67 9.37
N GLU A 50 -10.63 19.51 10.59
CA GLU A 50 -10.29 20.38 11.73
C GLU A 50 -8.97 20.03 12.43
N ARG A 51 -8.59 18.75 12.44
CA ARG A 51 -7.48 18.22 13.26
C ARG A 51 -6.54 17.28 12.51
N GLY A 52 -6.75 17.12 11.21
CA GLY A 52 -5.87 16.35 10.35
C GLY A 52 -4.50 16.99 10.21
N ILE A 53 -3.56 16.22 9.68
CA ILE A 53 -2.21 16.68 9.42
C ILE A 53 -2.14 17.36 8.06
N ASP A 54 -1.25 18.35 7.95
CA ASP A 54 -0.92 18.99 6.69
C ASP A 54 -0.13 18.01 5.80
N ALA A 55 -0.62 17.78 4.59
CA ALA A 55 -0.05 16.82 3.65
C ALA A 55 1.35 17.23 3.16
N VAL A 56 1.63 18.52 3.05
CA VAL A 56 2.95 19.04 2.64
C VAL A 56 3.97 18.78 3.74
N GLN A 57 3.64 19.14 4.98
CA GLN A 57 4.46 18.87 6.15
C GLN A 57 4.71 17.37 6.33
N PHE A 58 3.67 16.54 6.15
CA PHE A 58 3.83 15.10 6.16
C PHE A 58 4.82 14.62 5.07
N GLY A 59 4.76 15.19 3.87
CA GLY A 59 5.69 14.89 2.78
C GLY A 59 7.13 15.24 3.10
N GLU A 60 7.39 16.40 3.71
CA GLU A 60 8.72 16.82 4.15
C GLU A 60 9.31 15.87 5.21
N LEU A 61 8.48 15.48 6.18
CA LEU A 61 8.87 14.53 7.22
C LEU A 61 9.10 13.13 6.65
N LEU A 62 8.24 12.66 5.75
CA LEU A 62 8.39 11.36 5.09
C LEU A 62 9.68 11.32 4.25
N MET A 63 9.98 12.39 3.50
CA MET A 63 11.19 12.51 2.69
C MET A 63 12.47 12.36 3.52
N SER A 64 12.50 12.95 4.72
CA SER A 64 13.67 12.95 5.60
C SER A 64 13.72 11.78 6.59
N SER A 65 12.69 10.91 6.61
CA SER A 65 12.56 9.81 7.58
C SER A 65 13.45 8.59 7.31
N GLY A 66 13.99 8.45 6.10
CA GLY A 66 14.68 7.24 5.65
C GLY A 66 13.74 6.09 5.25
N ILE A 67 12.42 6.30 5.23
CA ILE A 67 11.42 5.31 4.76
C ILE A 67 11.35 5.26 3.22
N VAL A 68 11.61 6.38 2.56
CA VAL A 68 11.72 6.50 1.09
C VAL A 68 13.17 6.67 0.69
N LEU A 69 13.48 6.45 -0.60
CA LEU A 69 14.84 6.55 -1.16
C LEU A 69 15.85 5.61 -0.46
N ASN A 70 15.38 4.49 0.09
CA ASN A 70 16.18 3.58 0.90
C ASN A 70 15.98 2.12 0.46
N GLU A 71 17.05 1.46 0.01
CA GLU A 71 17.03 0.07 -0.47
C GLU A 71 16.78 -0.96 0.64
N ASP A 72 17.13 -0.62 1.89
CA ASP A 72 16.90 -1.47 3.05
C ASP A 72 15.41 -1.54 3.43
N VAL A 73 14.60 -0.57 2.98
CA VAL A 73 13.16 -0.53 3.26
C VAL A 73 12.39 -1.29 2.20
N HIS A 74 11.61 -2.26 2.65
CA HIS A 74 10.77 -3.11 1.80
C HIS A 74 9.31 -2.68 1.90
N TRP A 75 8.79 -2.08 0.85
CA TRP A 75 7.39 -1.69 0.74
C TRP A 75 6.52 -2.90 0.38
N VAL A 76 5.42 -3.08 1.10
CA VAL A 76 4.47 -4.16 0.88
C VAL A 76 3.08 -3.55 0.75
N THR A 77 2.40 -3.83 -0.36
CA THR A 77 1.14 -3.17 -0.72
C THR A 77 0.13 -4.14 -1.31
N PHE A 78 -1.08 -3.69 -1.61
CA PHE A 78 -2.11 -4.51 -2.26
C PHE A 78 -2.85 -3.68 -3.30
N HIS A 79 -2.65 -4.01 -4.59
CA HIS A 79 -3.31 -3.33 -5.72
C HIS A 79 -3.10 -1.80 -5.72
N SER A 80 -1.84 -1.40 -5.57
CA SER A 80 -1.48 -0.09 -5.02
C SER A 80 -1.11 0.98 -6.06
N GLY A 81 -1.66 0.87 -7.27
CA GLY A 81 -1.39 1.84 -8.33
C GLY A 81 -1.78 3.26 -7.93
N TYR A 82 -2.98 3.42 -7.38
CA TYR A 82 -3.46 4.70 -6.86
C TYR A 82 -2.70 5.14 -5.61
N ASP A 83 -2.41 4.22 -4.68
CA ASP A 83 -1.68 4.52 -3.44
C ASP A 83 -0.34 5.20 -3.74
N PHE A 84 0.43 4.64 -4.69
CA PHE A 84 1.69 5.25 -5.09
C PHE A 84 1.52 6.49 -5.96
N GLY A 85 0.43 6.61 -6.73
CA GLY A 85 0.07 7.87 -7.37
C GLY A 85 -0.07 9.01 -6.35
N TYR A 86 -0.79 8.77 -5.25
CA TYR A 86 -0.91 9.75 -4.17
C TYR A 86 0.42 10.01 -3.47
N LEU A 87 1.20 8.98 -3.12
CA LEU A 87 2.50 9.18 -2.47
C LEU A 87 3.50 9.93 -3.35
N ILE A 88 3.57 9.64 -4.66
CA ILE A 88 4.44 10.38 -5.58
C ILE A 88 3.99 11.84 -5.70
N LYS A 89 2.68 12.10 -5.84
CA LYS A 89 2.15 13.47 -5.86
C LYS A 89 2.54 14.23 -4.59
N LEU A 90 2.41 13.57 -3.43
CA LEU A 90 2.75 14.12 -2.13
C LEU A 90 4.25 14.40 -1.97
N LEU A 91 5.12 13.46 -2.35
CA LEU A 91 6.57 13.58 -2.22
C LEU A 91 7.19 14.58 -3.21
N THR A 92 6.59 14.71 -4.40
CA THR A 92 7.14 15.57 -5.46
C THR A 92 6.49 16.95 -5.54
N CYS A 93 5.33 17.12 -4.91
CA CYS A 93 4.47 18.30 -5.03
C CYS A 93 4.18 18.69 -6.49
N LYS A 94 4.12 17.70 -7.39
CA LYS A 94 3.94 17.87 -8.84
C LYS A 94 2.82 16.97 -9.36
N ASN A 95 2.33 17.30 -10.55
CA ASN A 95 1.49 16.38 -11.31
C ASN A 95 2.25 15.09 -11.60
N LEU A 96 1.51 13.99 -11.67
CA LEU A 96 2.08 12.70 -12.04
C LEU A 96 2.66 12.75 -13.47
N PRO A 97 3.71 11.95 -13.76
CA PRO A 97 4.24 11.84 -15.11
C PRO A 97 3.16 11.45 -16.12
N GLU A 98 3.20 12.05 -17.31
CA GLU A 98 2.22 11.79 -18.37
C GLU A 98 2.32 10.39 -18.98
N ASN A 99 3.44 9.69 -18.74
CA ASN A 99 3.69 8.36 -19.28
C ASN A 99 4.13 7.37 -18.19
N MET A 100 3.86 6.09 -18.47
CA MET A 100 4.13 4.98 -17.55
C MET A 100 5.62 4.84 -17.22
N SER A 101 6.52 5.10 -18.18
CA SER A 101 7.97 5.02 -17.96
C SER A 101 8.43 6.03 -16.90
N GLY A 102 7.96 7.27 -17.01
CA GLY A 102 8.23 8.32 -16.02
C GLY A 102 7.67 7.96 -14.65
N PHE A 103 6.44 7.43 -14.58
CA PHE A 103 5.84 6.97 -13.33
C PHE A 103 6.67 5.88 -12.66
N PHE A 104 7.02 4.81 -13.38
CA PHE A 104 7.85 3.72 -12.84
C PHE A 104 9.29 4.15 -12.53
N GLY A 105 9.82 5.15 -13.24
CA GLY A 105 11.09 5.78 -12.90
C GLY A 105 11.05 6.41 -11.49
N LEU A 106 9.96 7.10 -11.15
CA LEU A 106 9.76 7.64 -9.81
C LEU A 106 9.51 6.54 -8.78
N ILE A 107 8.73 5.50 -9.11
CA ILE A 107 8.52 4.36 -8.21
C ILE A 107 9.86 3.72 -7.83
N LYS A 108 10.70 3.41 -8.82
CA LYS A 108 12.01 2.79 -8.59
C LYS A 108 12.94 3.69 -7.77
N LEU A 109 12.87 5.01 -7.96
CA LEU A 109 13.68 5.96 -7.21
C LEU A 109 13.24 6.02 -5.74
N TYR A 110 11.97 6.31 -5.48
CA TYR A 110 11.45 6.56 -4.12
C TYR A 110 11.19 5.27 -3.32
N PHE A 111 10.87 4.17 -4.00
CA PHE A 111 10.46 2.89 -3.40
C PHE A 111 11.23 1.72 -4.05
N PRO A 112 12.55 1.65 -3.84
CA PRO A 112 13.43 0.75 -4.59
C PRO A 112 13.07 -0.73 -4.41
N THR A 113 12.63 -1.12 -3.22
CA THR A 113 12.19 -2.48 -2.92
C THR A 113 10.70 -2.50 -2.60
N LEU A 114 9.89 -3.00 -3.54
CA LEU A 114 8.42 -2.98 -3.46
C LEU A 114 7.81 -4.32 -3.86
N TYR A 115 6.81 -4.78 -3.13
CA TYR A 115 5.99 -5.95 -3.46
C TYR A 115 4.50 -5.64 -3.43
N ASP A 116 3.82 -5.77 -4.57
CA ASP A 116 2.36 -5.75 -4.64
C ASP A 116 1.80 -7.16 -4.43
N VAL A 117 1.13 -7.37 -3.29
CA VAL A 117 0.51 -8.65 -2.91
C VAL A 117 -0.50 -9.11 -3.94
N LYS A 118 -1.25 -8.20 -4.58
CA LYS A 118 -2.23 -8.55 -5.61
C LYS A 118 -1.55 -9.09 -6.86
N HIS A 119 -0.36 -8.59 -7.19
CA HIS A 119 0.48 -9.16 -8.24
C HIS A 119 1.00 -10.54 -7.85
N LEU A 120 1.51 -10.73 -6.63
CA LEU A 120 1.97 -12.03 -6.14
C LEU A 120 0.89 -13.11 -6.21
N MET A 121 -0.37 -12.77 -5.90
CA MET A 121 -1.51 -13.70 -5.99
C MET A 121 -1.65 -14.34 -7.38
N LYS A 122 -1.24 -13.67 -8.47
CA LYS A 122 -1.29 -14.24 -9.82
C LYS A 122 -0.46 -15.52 -9.97
N PHE A 123 0.57 -15.70 -9.14
CA PHE A 123 1.46 -16.86 -9.16
C PHE A 123 1.07 -17.91 -8.10
N SER A 124 -0.14 -17.80 -7.56
CA SER A 124 -0.70 -18.71 -6.56
C SER A 124 -2.06 -19.21 -7.05
N ASN A 125 -2.09 -20.44 -7.57
CA ASN A 125 -3.24 -20.99 -8.34
C ASN A 125 -4.60 -20.99 -7.61
N SER A 126 -4.63 -20.82 -6.28
CA SER A 126 -5.86 -20.83 -5.48
C SER A 126 -6.29 -19.45 -4.94
N LEU A 127 -5.49 -18.40 -5.12
CA LEU A 127 -5.72 -17.11 -4.47
C LEU A 127 -6.36 -16.09 -5.41
N HIS A 128 -7.52 -15.56 -5.02
CA HIS A 128 -8.31 -14.61 -5.82
C HIS A 128 -9.11 -13.66 -4.91
N GLY A 129 -9.78 -12.66 -5.50
CA GLY A 129 -10.59 -11.68 -4.77
C GLY A 129 -9.80 -10.51 -4.17
N GLY A 130 -10.45 -9.72 -3.30
CA GLY A 130 -9.85 -8.57 -2.62
C GLY A 130 -9.05 -8.96 -1.37
N LEU A 131 -8.51 -7.95 -0.67
CA LEU A 131 -7.64 -8.16 0.50
C LEU A 131 -8.33 -8.96 1.62
N ASN A 132 -9.61 -8.70 1.91
CA ASN A 132 -10.37 -9.50 2.87
C ASN A 132 -10.45 -10.97 2.47
N LYS A 133 -10.72 -11.25 1.19
CA LYS A 133 -10.81 -12.64 0.72
C LYS A 133 -9.47 -13.34 0.79
N LEU A 134 -8.39 -12.65 0.42
CA LEU A 134 -7.04 -13.17 0.58
C LEU A 134 -6.75 -13.50 2.06
N ALA A 135 -7.11 -12.62 2.99
CA ALA A 135 -6.91 -12.83 4.41
C ALA A 135 -7.68 -14.06 4.92
N GLU A 136 -8.94 -14.25 4.50
CA GLU A 136 -9.71 -15.47 4.79
C GLU A 136 -9.00 -16.74 4.27
N LEU A 137 -8.55 -16.72 3.01
CA LEU A 137 -7.90 -17.88 2.38
C LEU A 137 -6.55 -18.23 3.03
N LEU A 138 -5.87 -17.24 3.62
CA LEU A 138 -4.60 -17.41 4.31
C LEU A 138 -4.73 -17.60 5.82
N ASP A 139 -5.97 -17.63 6.35
CA ASP A 139 -6.27 -17.68 7.78
C ASP A 139 -5.57 -16.56 8.58
N VAL A 140 -5.68 -15.33 8.06
CA VAL A 140 -5.13 -14.13 8.69
C VAL A 140 -6.25 -13.27 9.25
N GLN A 141 -6.22 -13.03 10.55
CA GLN A 141 -7.21 -12.19 11.22
C GLN A 141 -6.92 -10.69 11.06
N ARG A 142 -7.97 -9.94 10.71
CA ARG A 142 -7.99 -8.48 10.71
C ARG A 142 -8.00 -7.93 12.14
N VAL A 143 -7.29 -6.84 12.34
CA VAL A 143 -7.31 -6.03 13.57
C VAL A 143 -7.65 -4.59 13.18
N GLY A 144 -8.71 -4.05 13.77
CA GLY A 144 -9.26 -2.75 13.42
C GLY A 144 -10.40 -2.83 12.37
N ILE A 145 -10.90 -1.67 11.98
CA ILE A 145 -12.09 -1.54 11.12
C ILE A 145 -11.67 -1.74 9.65
N CYS A 146 -12.48 -2.45 8.85
CA CYS A 146 -12.22 -2.61 7.43
C CYS A 146 -12.33 -1.26 6.70
N HIS A 147 -11.58 -1.06 5.61
CA HIS A 147 -11.57 0.19 4.83
C HIS A 147 -11.01 1.40 5.59
N GLN A 148 -10.17 1.14 6.60
CA GLN A 148 -9.30 2.13 7.21
C GLN A 148 -7.84 1.78 6.93
N ALA A 149 -7.05 2.76 6.49
CA ALA A 149 -5.69 2.55 6.00
C ALA A 149 -4.76 1.87 7.03
N GLY A 150 -4.90 2.16 8.32
CA GLY A 150 -4.13 1.48 9.36
C GLY A 150 -4.46 -0.02 9.45
N SER A 151 -5.74 -0.36 9.56
CA SER A 151 -6.23 -1.74 9.61
C SER A 151 -5.89 -2.52 8.33
N ASP A 152 -6.07 -1.89 7.16
CA ASP A 152 -5.78 -2.51 5.86
C ASP A 152 -4.27 -2.71 5.63
N SER A 153 -3.42 -1.78 6.06
CA SER A 153 -1.95 -1.94 5.96
C SER A 153 -1.43 -3.05 6.86
N LEU A 154 -1.96 -3.19 8.08
CA LEU A 154 -1.62 -4.32 8.96
C LEU A 154 -2.06 -5.65 8.34
N LEU A 155 -3.28 -5.71 7.80
CA LEU A 155 -3.78 -6.92 7.15
C LEU A 155 -2.95 -7.28 5.92
N THR A 156 -2.59 -6.29 5.11
CA THR A 156 -1.69 -6.43 3.95
C THR A 156 -0.34 -7.02 4.36
N SER A 157 0.29 -6.47 5.40
CA SER A 157 1.58 -6.95 5.90
C SER A 157 1.52 -8.40 6.39
N ARG A 158 0.49 -8.74 7.19
CA ARG A 158 0.30 -10.11 7.71
C ARG A 158 0.01 -11.10 6.58
N ALA A 159 -0.84 -10.73 5.63
CA ALA A 159 -1.16 -11.54 4.47
C ALA A 159 0.09 -11.79 3.60
N PHE A 160 0.91 -10.76 3.35
CA PHE A 160 2.17 -10.91 2.63
C PHE A 160 3.12 -11.89 3.30
N ARG A 161 3.31 -11.80 4.62
CA ARG A 161 4.19 -12.72 5.36
C ARG A 161 3.73 -14.17 5.21
N LYS A 162 2.45 -14.43 5.40
CA LYS A 162 1.85 -15.76 5.25
C LYS A 162 1.96 -16.26 3.80
N LEU A 163 1.66 -15.41 2.83
CA LEU A 163 1.77 -15.70 1.41
C LEU A 163 3.21 -16.09 1.03
N LYS A 164 4.20 -15.29 1.46
CA LYS A 164 5.63 -15.51 1.21
C LYS A 164 6.11 -16.87 1.75
N GLU A 165 5.68 -17.24 2.95
CA GLU A 165 6.02 -18.52 3.57
C GLU A 165 5.34 -19.69 2.86
N SER A 166 4.05 -19.58 2.57
CA SER A 166 3.23 -20.71 2.07
C SER A 166 3.35 -20.97 0.57
N TYR A 167 3.61 -19.95 -0.26
CA TYR A 167 3.56 -20.07 -1.72
C TYR A 167 4.88 -19.76 -2.43
N PHE A 168 5.82 -19.11 -1.73
CA PHE A 168 7.06 -18.60 -2.35
C PHE A 168 8.34 -19.13 -1.70
N ASN A 169 8.24 -20.17 -0.86
CA ASN A 169 9.38 -20.76 -0.14
C ASN A 169 10.26 -19.71 0.57
N GLY A 170 9.65 -18.63 1.05
CA GLY A 170 10.36 -17.55 1.73
C GLY A 170 11.08 -16.54 0.83
N SER A 171 10.99 -16.60 -0.51
CA SER A 171 11.67 -15.65 -1.41
C SER A 171 10.73 -15.05 -2.45
N THR A 172 10.58 -13.72 -2.43
CA THR A 172 9.74 -12.94 -3.35
C THR A 172 10.53 -12.03 -4.29
N VAL A 173 11.87 -12.03 -4.20
CA VAL A 173 12.76 -11.03 -4.85
C VAL A 173 12.48 -10.88 -6.35
N LYS A 174 12.20 -11.97 -7.07
CA LYS A 174 11.93 -11.94 -8.51
C LYS A 174 10.65 -11.20 -8.93
N TYR A 175 9.79 -10.87 -7.97
CA TYR A 175 8.52 -10.17 -8.19
C TYR A 175 8.55 -8.71 -7.73
N ALA A 176 9.71 -8.22 -7.29
CA ALA A 176 9.85 -6.86 -6.80
C ALA A 176 9.64 -5.82 -7.92
N GLY A 177 9.08 -4.66 -7.55
CA GLY A 177 8.93 -3.50 -8.43
C GLY A 177 7.76 -3.57 -9.42
N VAL A 178 6.91 -4.59 -9.36
CA VAL A 178 5.73 -4.73 -10.23
C VAL A 178 4.45 -4.33 -9.49
N LEU A 179 3.71 -3.38 -10.08
CA LEU A 179 2.39 -2.96 -9.62
C LEU A 179 1.29 -3.69 -10.40
N TYR A 180 0.32 -4.25 -9.68
CA TYR A 180 -0.79 -4.95 -10.32
C TYR A 180 -1.58 -4.00 -11.24
N GLY A 181 -1.83 -4.45 -12.48
CA GLY A 181 -2.60 -3.70 -13.47
C GLY A 181 -1.85 -2.57 -14.18
N LEU A 182 -0.60 -2.28 -13.79
CA LEU A 182 0.18 -1.16 -14.34
C LEU A 182 1.57 -1.56 -14.84
N GLY A 183 2.20 -2.59 -14.28
CA GLY A 183 3.54 -3.01 -14.68
C GLY A 183 3.59 -3.67 -16.06
N VAL A 184 4.69 -3.45 -16.78
CA VAL A 184 5.05 -4.29 -17.93
C VAL A 184 5.54 -5.61 -17.34
N GLU A 185 4.81 -6.71 -17.58
CA GLU A 185 5.30 -8.04 -17.25
C GLU A 185 6.58 -8.27 -18.06
N ASN A 186 7.74 -8.16 -17.41
CA ASN A 186 9.01 -8.51 -18.05
C ASN A 186 8.90 -9.98 -18.47
N GLY A 187 8.79 -10.19 -19.78
CA GLY A 187 8.37 -11.40 -20.46
C GLY A 187 8.68 -12.72 -19.75
N GLN A 188 7.63 -13.39 -19.30
CA GLN A 188 7.53 -14.85 -19.30
C GLN A 188 6.16 -15.26 -19.84
N ASN A 189 5.91 -14.97 -21.12
CA ASN A 189 5.21 -15.94 -21.95
C ASN A 189 6.17 -17.13 -22.12
N ALA A 190 6.22 -18.00 -21.11
CA ALA A 190 6.82 -19.31 -21.25
C ALA A 190 5.92 -20.11 -22.20
N VAL A 191 6.46 -20.33 -23.39
CA VAL A 191 6.09 -21.31 -24.41
C VAL A 191 5.13 -22.39 -23.88
N SER A 192 3.89 -22.36 -24.37
CA SER A 192 3.02 -23.53 -24.39
C SER A 192 3.61 -24.54 -25.39
N HIS A 193 4.13 -25.65 -24.88
CA HIS A 193 4.15 -26.92 -25.59
C HIS A 193 3.13 -27.85 -24.94
#